data_AF-A0A964G4I4-F1
#
_entry.id   AF-A0A964G4I4-F1
#
_cell.length_a   1.000
_cell.length_b   1.000
_cell.length_c   1.000
_cell.angle_alpha   90.00
_cell.angle_beta   90.00
_cell.angle_gamma   90.00
#
_symmetry.space_group_name_H-M   'P 1'
#
loop_
_entity.id
_entity.type
_entity.pdbx_description
1 polymer ?
#
loop_
_entity_poly.entity_id
_entity_poly.type
_entity_poly.pdbx_seq_one_letter_code
_entity_poly.pdbx_strand_id
1 'polypeptide(L)'
;MGYVAASLRNAGYGVDILDCTFMKRGEALKKAQSIEADVEGIYSMVTMLKDSIWFARHLRECCDLLSAGGPLPSCDPILIFDADFSENKMKFAIFKGEAQFEMKKRLGNYSFLVLKLFEQLTDFMFRLMK
;
A
#
# COMPACT_ATOMS: atom_id res chain seq x y z
N MET A 1 12.30 2.99 3.87
CA MET A 1 11.30 1.95 4.15
C MET A 1 11.32 1.38 5.56
N GLY A 2 12.48 1.31 6.25
CA GLY A 2 12.56 0.75 7.61
C GLY A 2 11.60 1.36 8.64
N TYR A 3 11.34 2.67 8.59
CA TYR A 3 10.38 3.33 9.49
C TYR A 3 8.93 2.84 9.29
N VAL A 4 8.47 2.77 8.04
CA VAL A 4 7.10 2.30 7.72
C VAL A 4 6.94 0.84 8.16
N ALA A 5 7.93 0.00 7.85
CA ALA A 5 7.92 -1.40 8.27
C ALA A 5 7.91 -1.55 9.80
N ALA A 6 8.71 -0.77 10.52
CA ALA A 6 8.73 -0.80 11.98
C ALA A 6 7.37 -0.35 12.57
N SER A 7 6.77 0.70 12.02
CA SER A 7 5.45 1.18 12.44
C SER A 7 4.35 0.14 12.23
N LEU A 8 4.32 -0.50 11.05
CA LEU A 8 3.35 -1.55 10.73
C LEU A 8 3.56 -2.80 11.58
N ARG A 9 4.80 -3.22 11.82
CA ARG A 9 5.11 -4.34 12.74
C ARG A 9 4.66 -4.02 14.17
N ASN A 10 4.87 -2.80 14.64
CA ASN A 10 4.39 -2.36 15.96
C ASN A 10 2.86 -2.34 16.05
N ALA A 11 2.17 -2.15 14.94
CA ALA A 11 0.71 -2.26 14.84
C ALA A 11 0.21 -3.72 14.72
N GLY A 12 1.12 -4.71 14.67
CA GLY A 12 0.79 -6.14 14.66
C GLY A 12 0.69 -6.77 13.28
N TYR A 13 1.09 -6.06 12.21
CA TYR A 13 1.08 -6.62 10.85
C TYR A 13 2.37 -7.38 10.52
N GLY A 14 2.25 -8.45 9.74
CA GLY A 14 3.38 -9.10 9.08
C GLY A 14 3.93 -8.18 7.99
N VAL A 15 5.24 -7.95 7.97
CA VAL A 15 5.87 -7.06 6.99
C VAL A 15 7.18 -7.65 6.51
N ASP A 16 7.24 -7.86 5.20
CA ASP A 16 8.45 -8.22 4.47
C ASP A 16 8.96 -7.02 3.67
N ILE A 17 10.29 -6.84 3.66
CA ILE A 17 10.93 -5.80 2.85
C ILE A 17 11.79 -6.49 1.82
N LEU A 18 11.48 -6.24 0.55
CA LEU A 18 12.24 -6.74 -0.58
C LEU A 18 13.12 -5.63 -1.17
N ASP A 19 14.44 -5.70 -0.94
CA ASP A 19 15.40 -4.78 -1.55
C ASP A 19 15.88 -5.29 -2.91
N CYS A 20 15.35 -4.69 -3.98
CA CYS A 20 15.63 -5.08 -5.36
C CYS A 20 16.94 -4.54 -5.93
N THR A 21 17.73 -3.77 -5.17
CA THR A 21 18.91 -3.03 -5.69
C THR A 21 19.92 -3.92 -6.40
N PHE A 22 20.15 -5.14 -5.91
CA PHE A 22 21.13 -6.09 -6.46
C PHE A 22 20.48 -7.32 -7.10
N MET A 23 19.20 -7.25 -7.43
CA MET A 23 18.45 -8.39 -8.01
C MET A 23 18.08 -8.12 -9.46
N LYS A 24 17.98 -9.19 -10.25
CA LYS A 24 17.37 -9.08 -11.57
C LYS A 24 15.86 -8.93 -11.43
N ARG A 25 15.25 -8.13 -12.30
CA ARG A 25 13.81 -7.82 -12.26
C ARG A 25 12.90 -9.05 -12.14
N GLY A 26 13.16 -10.10 -12.91
CA GLY A 26 12.34 -11.33 -12.86
C GLY A 26 12.51 -12.15 -11.59
N GLU A 27 13.69 -12.10 -10.96
CA GLU A 27 13.96 -12.76 -9.68
C GLU A 27 13.25 -12.03 -8.54
N ALA A 28 13.31 -10.69 -8.55
CA ALA A 28 12.58 -9.85 -7.62
C ALA A 28 11.07 -10.11 -7.69
N LEU A 29 10.50 -10.22 -8.89
CA LEU A 29 9.07 -10.49 -9.06
C LEU A 29 8.67 -11.85 -8.47
N LYS A 30 9.42 -12.91 -8.80
CA LYS A 30 9.15 -14.26 -8.26
C LYS A 30 9.20 -14.28 -6.73
N LYS A 31 10.17 -13.56 -6.16
CA LYS A 31 10.32 -13.48 -4.71
C LYS A 31 9.18 -12.71 -4.05
N ALA A 32 8.73 -11.60 -4.63
CA ALA A 32 7.54 -10.89 -4.17
C ALA A 32 6.29 -11.79 -4.23
N GLN A 33 6.05 -12.44 -5.37
CA GLN A 33 4.89 -13.34 -5.54
C GLN A 33 4.90 -14.54 -4.58
N SER A 34 6.07 -15.05 -4.20
CA SER A 34 6.17 -16.17 -3.25
C SER A 34 5.80 -15.81 -1.80
N ILE A 35 5.70 -14.52 -1.47
CA ILE A 35 5.32 -14.05 -0.12
C ILE A 35 3.80 -14.04 0.05
N GLU A 36 3.03 -14.02 -1.04
CA GLU A 36 1.55 -13.99 -1.04
C GLU A 36 0.98 -12.88 -0.14
N ALA A 37 1.47 -11.65 -0.29
CA ALA A 37 1.05 -10.53 0.54
C ALA A 37 -0.34 -9.98 0.12
N ASP A 38 -1.21 -9.70 1.10
CA ASP A 38 -2.49 -9.01 0.87
C ASP A 38 -2.28 -7.57 0.36
N VAL A 39 -1.21 -6.92 0.81
CA VAL A 39 -0.87 -5.53 0.48
C VAL A 39 0.57 -5.44 -0.02
N GLU A 40 0.74 -4.95 -1.23
CA GLU A 40 2.03 -4.76 -1.87
C GLU A 40 2.37 -3.27 -2.00
N GLY A 41 3.61 -2.92 -1.67
CA GLY A 41 4.09 -1.54 -1.62
C GLY A 41 5.33 -1.32 -2.49
N ILE A 42 5.22 -0.50 -3.53
CA ILE A 42 6.35 -0.15 -4.40
C ILE A 42 6.95 1.19 -3.96
N TYR A 43 8.20 1.16 -3.50
CA TYR A 43 8.99 2.38 -3.36
C TYR A 43 9.62 2.75 -4.70
N SER A 44 9.26 3.91 -5.24
CA SER A 44 9.76 4.36 -6.54
C SER A 44 10.53 5.68 -6.43
N MET A 45 11.81 5.61 -6.81
CA MET A 45 12.62 6.79 -7.15
C MET A 45 12.33 7.27 -8.57
N VAL A 46 12.73 8.50 -8.90
CA VAL A 46 12.44 9.16 -10.20
C VAL A 46 12.94 8.34 -11.40
N THR A 47 14.08 7.67 -11.25
CA THR A 47 14.68 6.84 -12.31
C THR A 47 13.99 5.50 -12.51
N MET A 48 13.08 5.09 -11.62
CA MET A 48 12.52 3.74 -11.57
C MET A 48 11.15 3.61 -12.25
N LEU A 49 10.63 4.65 -12.92
CA LEU A 49 9.26 4.69 -13.46
C LEU A 49 8.88 3.41 -14.25
N LYS A 50 9.71 3.01 -15.21
CA LYS A 50 9.41 1.87 -16.09
C LYS A 50 9.36 0.55 -15.32
N ASP A 51 10.29 0.33 -14.40
CA ASP A 51 10.33 -0.90 -13.62
C ASP A 51 9.22 -0.91 -12.56
N SER A 52 8.90 0.23 -11.94
CA SER A 52 7.79 0.38 -11.00
C SER A 52 6.44 0.07 -11.65
N ILE A 53 6.17 0.61 -12.85
CA ILE A 53 4.97 0.27 -13.63
C ILE A 53 4.96 -1.21 -13.98
N TRP A 54 6.11 -1.76 -14.39
CA TRP A 54 6.20 -3.17 -14.75
C TRP A 54 5.89 -4.08 -13.55
N PHE A 55 6.46 -3.81 -12.37
CA PHE A 55 6.16 -4.55 -11.14
C PHE A 55 4.69 -4.39 -10.74
N ALA A 56 4.15 -3.16 -10.82
CA ALA A 56 2.77 -2.88 -10.46
C ALA A 56 1.78 -3.75 -11.24
N ARG A 57 1.98 -3.85 -12.56
CA ARG A 57 1.14 -4.67 -13.45
C ARG A 57 1.15 -6.15 -13.07
N HIS A 58 2.30 -6.68 -12.66
CA HIS A 58 2.43 -8.11 -12.34
C HIS A 58 2.04 -8.46 -10.91
N LEU A 59 2.16 -7.51 -9.98
CA LEU A 59 1.81 -7.73 -8.57
C LEU A 59 0.33 -7.46 -8.28
N ARG A 60 -0.33 -6.59 -9.06
CA ARG A 60 -1.75 -6.27 -8.86
C ARG A 60 -2.66 -7.49 -8.96
N GLU A 61 -2.34 -8.46 -9.81
CA GLU A 61 -3.13 -9.69 -9.93
C GLU A 61 -2.99 -10.61 -8.72
N CYS A 62 -1.98 -10.37 -7.88
CA CYS A 62 -1.61 -11.24 -6.76
C CYS A 62 -1.88 -10.61 -5.38
N CYS A 63 -2.36 -9.37 -5.30
CA CYS A 63 -2.61 -8.67 -4.03
C CYS A 63 -3.94 -7.93 -4.03
N ASP A 64 -4.52 -7.72 -2.85
CA ASP A 64 -5.77 -6.98 -2.68
C ASP A 64 -5.55 -5.47 -2.82
N LEU A 65 -4.41 -4.96 -2.37
CA LEU A 65 -4.04 -3.55 -2.46
C LEU A 65 -2.59 -3.38 -2.93
N LEU A 66 -2.43 -2.63 -4.01
CA LEU A 66 -1.13 -2.16 -4.45
C LEU A 66 -1.01 -0.66 -4.21
N SER A 67 0.08 -0.25 -3.56
CA SER A 67 0.39 1.16 -3.30
C SER A 67 1.77 1.52 -3.81
N ALA A 68 1.95 2.75 -4.29
CA ALA A 68 3.24 3.29 -4.70
C ALA A 68 3.58 4.53 -3.87
N GLY A 69 4.83 4.63 -3.42
CA GLY A 69 5.33 5.77 -2.65
C GLY A 69 6.77 6.14 -3.04
N GLY A 70 7.24 7.28 -2.56
CA GLY A 70 8.58 7.80 -2.87
C GLY A 70 8.56 9.03 -3.77
N PRO A 71 9.73 9.58 -4.13
CA PRO A 71 9.81 10.87 -4.82
C PRO A 71 9.07 10.92 -6.16
N LEU A 72 9.05 9.82 -6.91
CA LEU A 72 8.37 9.78 -8.20
C LEU A 72 6.83 9.92 -8.08
N PRO A 73 6.12 9.07 -7.32
CA PRO A 73 4.67 9.24 -7.15
C PRO A 73 4.29 10.50 -6.37
N SER A 74 5.21 11.09 -5.60
CA SER A 74 4.98 12.41 -4.99
C SER A 74 5.07 13.56 -6.00
N CYS A 75 5.92 13.44 -7.03
CA CYS A 75 6.09 14.49 -8.05
C CYS A 75 5.09 14.35 -9.21
N ASP A 76 4.81 13.13 -9.66
CA ASP A 76 3.85 12.84 -10.73
C ASP A 76 3.02 11.60 -10.38
N PRO A 77 1.96 11.78 -9.57
CA PRO A 77 1.08 10.69 -9.19
C PRO A 77 0.29 10.13 -10.38
N ILE A 78 -0.08 10.98 -11.35
CA ILE A 78 -0.94 10.58 -12.47
C ILE A 78 -0.23 9.55 -13.34
N LEU A 79 1.04 9.76 -13.69
CA LEU A 79 1.79 8.80 -14.52
C LEU A 79 1.95 7.41 -13.90
N ILE A 80 1.96 7.33 -12.56
CA ILE A 80 2.03 6.04 -11.86
C ILE A 80 0.64 5.43 -11.73
N PHE A 81 -0.39 6.22 -11.43
CA PHE A 81 -1.74 5.69 -11.21
C PHE A 81 -2.48 5.33 -12.50
N ASP A 82 -2.23 6.05 -13.59
CA ASP A 82 -2.76 5.77 -14.92
C ASP A 82 -2.25 4.41 -15.46
N ALA A 83 -1.13 3.93 -14.93
CA ALA A 83 -0.48 2.68 -15.33
C ALA A 83 -0.98 1.45 -14.55
N ASP A 84 -2.27 1.39 -14.19
CA ASP A 84 -2.94 0.22 -13.59
C ASP A 84 -2.99 0.15 -12.06
N PHE A 85 -3.18 1.25 -11.32
CA PHE A 85 -3.60 1.17 -9.90
C PHE A 85 -5.13 1.31 -9.80
N SER A 86 -5.80 0.61 -8.88
CA SER A 86 -7.24 0.87 -8.63
C SER A 86 -7.35 2.23 -7.95
N GLU A 87 -7.43 3.29 -8.75
CA GLU A 87 -7.46 4.69 -8.32
C GLU A 87 -8.51 4.90 -7.23
N ASN A 88 -9.68 4.28 -7.40
CA ASN A 88 -10.77 4.33 -6.43
C ASN A 88 -10.40 3.65 -5.11
N LYS A 89 -9.77 2.47 -5.16
CA LYS A 89 -9.35 1.72 -3.97
C LYS A 89 -8.26 2.47 -3.20
N MET A 90 -7.32 3.09 -3.92
CA MET A 90 -6.26 3.87 -3.31
C MET A 90 -6.75 5.20 -2.72
N LYS A 91 -7.63 5.93 -3.42
CA LYS A 91 -8.30 7.12 -2.87
C LYS A 91 -9.10 6.77 -1.62
N PHE A 92 -9.78 5.63 -1.63
CA PHE A 92 -10.49 5.12 -0.46
C PHE A 92 -9.52 4.77 0.68
N ALA A 93 -8.38 4.14 0.41
CA ALA A 93 -7.37 3.85 1.41
C ALA A 93 -6.79 5.12 2.06
N ILE A 94 -6.49 6.14 1.25
CA ILE A 94 -6.01 7.45 1.73
C ILE A 94 -7.10 8.09 2.60
N PHE A 95 -8.33 8.15 2.11
CA PHE A 95 -9.47 8.71 2.85
C PHE A 95 -9.74 7.97 4.16
N LYS A 96 -9.70 6.63 4.13
CA LYS A 96 -9.83 5.78 5.33
C LYS A 96 -8.72 6.13 6.33
N GLY A 97 -7.48 6.25 5.88
CA GLY A 97 -6.33 6.61 6.72
C GLY A 97 -6.48 7.99 7.37
N GLU A 98 -6.87 9.01 6.59
CA GLU A 98 -7.16 10.35 7.12
C GLU A 98 -8.32 10.34 8.12
N ALA A 99 -9.41 9.64 7.82
CA ALA A 99 -10.56 9.51 8.70
C ALA A 99 -10.19 8.81 10.01
N GLN A 100 -9.43 7.70 9.95
CA GLN A 100 -8.93 7.00 11.14
C GLN A 100 -8.00 7.89 11.97
N PHE A 101 -7.12 8.65 11.33
CA PHE A 101 -6.23 9.59 12.02
C PHE A 101 -7.00 10.71 12.71
N GLU A 102 -7.95 11.33 12.01
CA GLU A 102 -8.78 12.41 12.56
C GLU A 102 -9.70 11.91 13.68
N MET A 103 -10.31 10.73 13.53
CA MET A 103 -11.10 10.09 14.59
C MET A 103 -10.25 9.80 15.82
N LYS A 104 -9.04 9.24 15.65
CA LYS A 104 -8.12 8.96 16.75
C LYS A 104 -7.67 10.24 17.46
N LYS A 105 -7.49 11.34 16.71
CA LYS A 105 -7.16 12.66 17.22
C LYS A 105 -8.32 13.29 18.02
N ARG A 106 -9.58 13.11 17.58
CA ARG A 106 -10.76 13.72 18.23
C ARG A 106 -11.34 12.92 19.39
N LEU A 107 -11.34 11.59 19.34
CA LEU A 107 -12.03 10.75 20.34
C LEU A 107 -11.17 10.29 21.51
N GLY A 108 -9.83 10.44 21.46
CA GLY A 108 -8.94 10.07 22.57
C GLY A 108 -9.15 8.63 23.08
N ASN A 109 -9.32 8.45 24.40
CA ASN A 109 -9.43 7.14 25.06
C ASN A 109 -10.74 6.36 24.78
N TYR A 110 -11.80 6.99 24.25
CA TYR A 110 -13.06 6.30 23.90
C TYR A 110 -13.05 5.75 22.47
N SER A 111 -11.92 5.87 21.77
CA SER A 111 -11.80 5.58 20.34
C SER A 111 -11.93 4.09 19.98
N PHE A 112 -11.69 3.18 20.92
CA PHE A 112 -11.60 1.75 20.62
C PHE A 112 -12.87 1.17 19.95
N LEU A 113 -14.05 1.51 20.47
CA LEU A 113 -15.30 0.90 20.00
C LEU A 113 -15.75 1.50 18.66
N VAL A 114 -15.57 2.81 18.50
CA VAL A 114 -15.92 3.54 17.25
C VAL A 114 -14.94 3.21 16.12
N LEU A 115 -13.63 3.16 16.41
CA LEU A 115 -12.62 2.77 15.42
C LEU A 115 -12.86 1.35 14.92
N LYS A 116 -13.17 0.40 15.81
CA LYS A 116 -13.38 -1.00 15.42
C LYS A 116 -14.58 -1.18 14.50
N LEU A 117 -15.67 -0.46 14.76
CA LEU A 117 -16.88 -0.45 13.90
C LEU A 117 -16.60 0.20 12.53
N PHE A 118 -15.88 1.33 12.54
CA PHE A 118 -15.47 2.01 11.31
C PHE A 118 -14.52 1.14 10.47
N GLU A 119 -13.57 0.46 11.11
CA GLU A 119 -12.59 -0.41 10.47
C GLU A 119 -13.26 -1.61 9.81
N GLN A 120 -14.20 -2.30 10.49
CA GLN A 120 -14.96 -3.40 9.90
C GLN A 120 -15.77 -2.98 8.67
N LEU A 121 -16.46 -1.84 8.74
CA LEU A 121 -17.25 -1.33 7.62
C LEU A 121 -16.35 -0.94 6.44
N THR A 122 -15.27 -0.21 6.72
CA THR A 122 -14.37 0.25 5.66
C THR A 122 -13.57 -0.90 5.05
N ASP A 123 -13.18 -1.92 5.82
CA ASP A 123 -12.53 -3.13 5.28
C ASP A 123 -13.46 -3.93 4.38
N PHE A 124 -14.75 -4.05 4.74
CA PHE A 124 -15.73 -4.70 3.89
C PHE A 124 -15.92 -3.95 2.56
N MET A 125 -16.08 -2.62 2.62
CA MET A 125 -16.17 -1.77 1.43
C MET A 125 -14.91 -1.85 0.57
N PHE A 126 -13.74 -1.85 1.20
CA PHE A 126 -12.47 -1.95 0.53
C PHE A 126 -12.31 -3.26 -0.24
N ARG A 127 -12.74 -4.38 0.34
CA ARG A 127 -12.72 -5.71 -0.32
C ARG A 127 -13.71 -5.80 -1.49
N LEU A 128 -14.83 -5.08 -1.43
CA LEU A 128 -15.81 -5.02 -2.52
C LEU A 128 -15.34 -4.18 -3.72
N MET A 129 -14.34 -3.31 -3.54
CA MET A 129 -13.79 -2.49 -4.61
C MET A 129 -12.70 -3.29 -5.37
N LYS A 130 -12.93 -3.50 -6.68
CA LYS A 130 -11.96 -4.06 -7.64
C LYS A 130 -11.03 -2.99 -8.22
#